data_AF-A0AAD7B8W5-F1
#
_entry.id   AF-A0AAD7B8W5-F1
#
_cell.length_a   1.000
_cell.length_b   1.000
_cell.length_c   1.000
_cell.angle_alpha   90.00
_cell.angle_beta   90.00
_cell.angle_gamma   90.00
#
_symmetry.space_group_name_H-M   'P 1'
#
loop_
_entity.id
_entity.type
_entity.pdbx_description
1 polymer ?
#
loop_
_entity_poly.entity_id
_entity_poly.type
_entity_poly.pdbx_seq_one_letter_code
_entity_poly.pdbx_strand_id
1 'polypeptide(L)'
;TIRNIGALPFLIAIYDRRIKAVPDLSDHLCFSISTRAADLTTPYFAKLFELRLQRYMEGVGHPHQVRFLEVSDDDFVKDPYDPLLRANLILAAGSGSDMCPTRTHWSITFRFHGNNLPRSILGTAFNFHTCFYAINVFFDHTMQDILLELPGEDDGRATNFDAWVHSQFLNRELNDI
;
A
#
# COMPACT_ATOMS: atom_id res chain seq x y z
N THR A 1 -41.96 2.65 26.75
CA THR A 1 -41.41 2.79 25.40
C THR A 1 -40.24 3.75 25.41
N ILE A 2 -39.03 3.24 25.63
CA ILE A 2 -37.81 4.07 25.69
C ILE A 2 -37.31 4.26 24.25
N ARG A 3 -37.30 5.51 23.78
CA ARG A 3 -36.81 5.89 22.46
C ARG A 3 -35.29 5.75 22.42
N ASN A 4 -34.82 4.65 21.84
CA ASN A 4 -33.41 4.32 21.64
C ASN A 4 -32.85 5.01 20.39
N ILE A 5 -32.90 6.36 20.35
CA ILE A 5 -32.57 7.14 19.14
C ILE A 5 -31.08 7.52 19.07
N GLY A 6 -30.33 7.40 20.17
CA GLY A 6 -28.90 7.79 20.23
C GLY A 6 -27.89 6.68 19.91
N ALA A 7 -28.25 5.40 20.08
CA ALA A 7 -27.30 4.29 19.95
C ALA A 7 -27.04 3.89 18.49
N LEU A 8 -28.06 3.95 17.62
CA LEU A 8 -27.95 3.51 16.23
C LEU A 8 -26.94 4.33 15.42
N PRO A 9 -26.96 5.68 15.44
CA PRO A 9 -26.00 6.49 14.70
C PRO A 9 -24.55 6.30 15.19
N PHE A 10 -24.37 6.14 16.50
CA PHE A 10 -23.06 5.86 17.12
C PHE A 10 -22.52 4.50 16.71
N LEU A 11 -23.37 3.46 16.71
CA LEU A 11 -23.01 2.13 16.23
C LEU A 11 -22.67 2.17 14.73
N ILE A 12 -23.49 2.81 13.89
CA ILE A 12 -23.21 2.94 12.45
C ILE A 12 -21.87 3.65 12.21
N ALA A 13 -21.57 4.72 12.94
CA ALA A 13 -20.30 5.45 12.82
C ALA A 13 -19.07 4.61 13.24
N ILE A 14 -19.24 3.60 14.10
CA ILE A 14 -18.16 2.68 14.49
C ILE A 14 -18.02 1.52 13.49
N TYR A 15 -19.14 1.07 12.90
CA TYR A 15 -19.21 -0.13 12.06
C TYR A 15 -18.99 0.13 10.57
N ASP A 16 -19.28 1.32 10.04
CA ASP A 16 -19.07 1.67 8.62
C ASP A 16 -17.91 2.66 8.44
N ARG A 17 -16.70 2.18 8.72
CA ARG A 17 -15.44 2.94 8.56
C ARG A 17 -14.57 2.40 7.43
N ARG A 18 -15.16 1.70 6.48
CA ARG A 18 -14.44 1.20 5.31
C ARG A 18 -14.15 2.35 4.36
N ILE A 19 -13.07 2.20 3.60
CA ILE A 19 -12.78 3.06 2.44
C ILE A 19 -13.96 2.94 1.48
N LYS A 20 -14.46 4.08 0.97
CA LYS A 20 -15.55 4.16 -0.01
C LYS A 20 -15.05 4.68 -1.35
N ALA A 21 -13.93 5.40 -1.35
CA ALA A 21 -13.21 5.85 -2.53
C ALA A 21 -11.70 5.94 -2.23
N VAL A 22 -10.85 5.84 -3.26
CA VAL A 22 -9.39 5.97 -3.12
C VAL A 22 -8.95 7.23 -2.32
N PRO A 23 -9.58 8.42 -2.51
CA PRO A 23 -9.28 9.61 -1.71
C PRO A 23 -9.40 9.43 -0.19
N ASP A 24 -10.29 8.55 0.28
CA ASP A 24 -10.46 8.27 1.73
C ASP A 24 -9.19 7.67 2.35
N LEU A 25 -8.27 7.15 1.53
CA LEU A 25 -6.96 6.69 1.95
C LEU A 25 -5.83 7.59 1.44
N SER A 26 -5.84 8.00 0.17
CA SER A 26 -4.71 8.73 -0.43
C SER A 26 -4.44 10.06 0.29
N ASP A 27 -5.48 10.73 0.77
CA ASP A 27 -5.36 11.99 1.54
C ASP A 27 -4.74 11.78 2.93
N HIS A 28 -4.71 10.53 3.39
CA HIS A 28 -4.12 10.09 4.65
C HIS A 28 -2.74 9.44 4.48
N LEU A 29 -2.17 9.42 3.26
CA LEU A 29 -0.81 8.94 3.06
C LEU A 29 0.20 10.07 3.30
N CYS A 30 1.22 9.79 4.10
CA CYS A 30 2.34 10.70 4.34
C CYS A 30 3.64 10.07 3.86
N PHE A 31 4.53 10.89 3.31
CA PHE A 31 5.80 10.43 2.73
C PHE A 31 6.94 11.20 3.38
N SER A 32 7.95 10.47 3.86
CA SER A 32 9.08 11.08 4.58
C SER A 32 10.38 10.35 4.27
N ILE A 33 11.48 11.08 4.18
CA ILE A 33 12.81 10.50 4.03
C ILE A 33 13.43 10.36 5.42
N SER A 34 13.66 9.12 5.85
CA SER A 34 14.30 8.81 7.13
C SER A 34 15.83 8.79 7.02
N THR A 35 16.35 8.18 5.95
CA THR A 35 17.80 8.13 5.68
C THR A 35 18.05 8.40 4.20
N ARG A 36 19.19 9.02 3.86
CA ARG A 36 19.60 9.31 2.49
C ARG A 36 20.78 8.43 2.09
N ALA A 37 20.75 7.95 0.86
CA ALA A 37 21.89 7.29 0.22
C ALA A 37 23.01 8.32 -0.04
N ALA A 38 24.25 7.83 -0.09
CA ALA A 38 25.43 8.67 -0.25
C ALA A 38 25.48 9.40 -1.61
N ASP A 39 24.86 8.82 -2.63
CA ASP A 39 24.73 9.36 -3.99
C ASP A 39 23.62 10.42 -4.12
N LEU A 40 22.89 10.72 -3.02
CA LEU A 40 21.80 11.69 -2.94
C LEU A 40 20.60 11.37 -3.83
N THR A 41 20.43 10.13 -4.30
CA THR A 41 19.34 9.75 -5.20
C THR A 41 18.01 9.51 -4.49
N THR A 42 18.03 9.30 -3.17
CA THR A 42 16.86 8.93 -2.36
C THR A 42 15.63 9.83 -2.58
N PRO A 43 15.73 11.18 -2.65
CA PRO A 43 14.56 12.03 -2.86
C PRO A 43 13.89 11.80 -4.22
N TYR A 44 14.65 11.45 -5.27
CA TYR A 44 14.11 11.19 -6.60
C TYR A 44 13.34 9.87 -6.61
N PHE A 45 13.92 8.81 -6.04
CA PHE A 45 13.24 7.52 -5.92
C PHE A 45 12.02 7.60 -4.99
N ALA A 46 12.08 8.37 -3.90
CA ALA A 46 10.93 8.67 -3.05
C ALA A 46 9.78 9.29 -3.85
N LYS A 47 10.08 10.27 -4.72
CA LYS A 47 9.04 10.91 -5.52
C LYS A 47 8.47 9.98 -6.60
N LEU A 48 9.33 9.19 -7.25
CA LEU A 48 8.89 8.17 -8.19
C LEU A 48 7.98 7.15 -7.52
N PHE A 49 8.37 6.65 -6.34
CA PHE A 49 7.56 5.72 -5.58
C PHE A 49 6.18 6.28 -5.25
N GLU A 50 6.11 7.52 -4.76
CA GLU A 50 4.84 8.20 -4.45
C GLU A 50 3.91 8.22 -5.67
N LEU A 51 4.42 8.67 -6.82
CA LEU A 51 3.64 8.75 -8.07
C LEU A 51 3.17 7.37 -8.53
N ARG A 52 4.03 6.36 -8.43
CA ARG A 52 3.69 4.99 -8.83
C ARG A 52 2.68 4.36 -7.87
N LEU A 53 2.78 4.62 -6.56
CA LEU A 53 1.84 4.14 -5.56
C LEU A 53 0.46 4.78 -5.75
N GLN A 54 0.40 6.07 -6.06
CA GLN A 54 -0.85 6.77 -6.40
C GLN A 54 -1.54 6.10 -7.60
N ARG A 55 -0.81 5.92 -8.71
CA ARG A 55 -1.33 5.20 -9.88
C ARG A 55 -1.74 3.75 -9.55
N TYR A 56 -0.96 3.06 -8.72
CA TYR A 56 -1.27 1.70 -8.29
C TYR A 56 -2.63 1.64 -7.58
N MET A 57 -2.94 2.59 -6.70
CA MET A 57 -4.22 2.67 -5.98
C MET A 57 -5.41 2.95 -6.90
N GLU A 58 -5.21 3.63 -8.03
CA GLU A 58 -6.25 3.85 -9.03
C GLU A 58 -6.55 2.61 -9.88
N GLY A 59 -5.67 1.59 -9.81
CA GLY A 59 -5.88 0.33 -10.50
C GLY A 59 -6.98 -0.53 -9.87
N VAL A 60 -7.63 -1.32 -10.71
CA VAL A 60 -8.76 -2.18 -10.32
C VAL A 60 -8.28 -3.62 -10.08
N GLY A 61 -8.82 -4.25 -9.03
CA GLY A 61 -8.57 -5.66 -8.71
C GLY A 61 -7.09 -6.00 -8.53
N HIS A 62 -6.78 -7.29 -8.68
CA HIS A 62 -5.42 -7.80 -8.61
C HIS A 62 -4.64 -7.51 -9.93
N PRO A 63 -3.36 -7.10 -9.88
CA PRO A 63 -2.49 -7.11 -11.04
C PRO A 63 -2.45 -8.49 -11.70
N HIS A 64 -2.58 -8.58 -13.03
CA HIS A 64 -2.62 -9.88 -13.72
C HIS A 64 -1.39 -10.76 -13.43
N GLN A 65 -0.24 -10.12 -13.23
CA GLN A 65 1.04 -10.76 -12.96
C GLN A 65 1.08 -11.53 -11.63
N VAL A 66 0.21 -11.22 -10.65
CA VAL A 66 0.20 -11.95 -9.36
C VAL A 66 -0.67 -13.21 -9.39
N ARG A 67 -1.45 -13.41 -10.46
CA ARG A 67 -2.31 -14.58 -10.64
C ARG A 67 -1.46 -15.86 -10.71
N PHE A 68 -1.89 -16.90 -9.99
CA PHE A 68 -1.20 -18.19 -9.84
C PHE A 68 0.14 -18.16 -9.09
N LEU A 69 0.76 -17.00 -8.88
CA LEU A 69 1.99 -16.87 -8.10
C LEU A 69 1.68 -16.63 -6.63
N GLU A 70 0.82 -15.65 -6.35
CA GLU A 70 0.52 -15.22 -4.97
C GLU A 70 -0.98 -15.25 -4.68
N VAL A 71 -1.80 -15.10 -5.72
CA VAL A 71 -3.25 -15.16 -5.62
C VAL A 71 -3.71 -16.42 -6.36
N SER A 72 -4.47 -17.26 -5.68
CA SER A 72 -5.08 -18.44 -6.29
C SER A 72 -6.01 -18.02 -7.42
N ASP A 73 -6.26 -18.91 -8.39
CA ASP A 73 -7.16 -18.57 -9.49
C ASP A 73 -8.57 -18.20 -8.98
N ASP A 74 -9.05 -18.97 -8.01
CA ASP A 74 -10.35 -18.80 -7.38
C ASP A 74 -10.46 -17.46 -6.65
N ASP A 75 -9.38 -16.98 -6.02
CA ASP A 75 -9.39 -15.67 -5.33
C ASP A 75 -9.27 -14.52 -6.34
N PHE A 76 -8.46 -14.69 -7.39
CA PHE A 76 -8.29 -13.68 -8.43
C PHE A 76 -9.61 -13.35 -9.14
N VAL A 77 -10.45 -14.37 -9.37
CA VAL A 77 -11.76 -14.21 -10.04
C VAL A 77 -12.89 -13.74 -9.11
N LYS A 78 -12.68 -13.68 -7.79
CA LYS A 78 -13.68 -13.13 -6.84
C LYS A 78 -13.75 -11.61 -6.91
N ASP A 79 -12.59 -10.95 -7.00
CA ASP A 79 -12.48 -9.49 -6.96
C ASP A 79 -11.83 -8.88 -8.23
N PRO A 80 -12.18 -9.34 -9.46
CA PRO A 80 -11.49 -8.91 -10.68
C PRO A 80 -11.74 -7.44 -11.01
N TYR A 81 -12.80 -6.86 -10.44
CA TYR A 81 -13.26 -5.51 -10.73
C TYR A 81 -13.42 -4.64 -9.48
N ASP A 82 -12.87 -5.04 -8.32
CA ASP A 82 -12.95 -4.20 -7.11
C ASP A 82 -11.99 -3.00 -7.23
N PRO A 83 -12.50 -1.75 -7.34
CA PRO A 83 -11.66 -0.56 -7.43
C PRO A 83 -11.01 -0.18 -6.10
N LEU A 84 -11.43 -0.77 -4.97
CA LEU A 84 -10.94 -0.44 -3.63
C LEU A 84 -9.98 -1.49 -3.08
N LEU A 85 -9.85 -2.65 -3.71
CA LEU A 85 -9.00 -3.76 -3.25
C LEU A 85 -7.60 -3.28 -2.87
N ARG A 86 -6.95 -2.52 -3.76
CA ARG A 86 -5.56 -2.07 -3.58
C ARG A 86 -5.41 -1.06 -2.45
N ALA A 87 -6.38 -0.14 -2.32
CA ALA A 87 -6.43 0.80 -1.20
C ALA A 87 -6.67 0.05 0.13
N ASN A 88 -7.60 -0.89 0.17
CA ASN A 88 -7.86 -1.73 1.33
C ASN A 88 -6.62 -2.54 1.75
N LEU A 89 -5.84 -3.05 0.80
CA LEU A 89 -4.58 -3.74 1.07
C LEU A 89 -3.55 -2.81 1.74
N ILE A 90 -3.41 -1.57 1.27
CA ILE A 90 -2.51 -0.58 1.87
C ILE A 90 -2.98 -0.20 3.28
N LEU A 91 -4.29 0.03 3.46
CA LEU A 91 -4.86 0.34 4.77
C LEU A 91 -4.59 -0.81 5.76
N ALA A 92 -4.85 -2.05 5.35
CA ALA A 92 -4.61 -3.23 6.16
C ALA A 92 -3.12 -3.41 6.48
N ALA A 93 -2.23 -3.17 5.51
CA ALA A 93 -0.80 -3.25 5.72
C ALA A 93 -0.23 -2.14 6.61
N GLY A 94 -0.77 -0.93 6.51
CA GLY A 94 -0.31 0.20 7.31
C GLY A 94 -0.92 0.24 8.72
N SER A 95 -2.15 -0.22 8.90
CA SER A 95 -2.89 -0.11 10.16
C SER A 95 -3.15 -1.43 10.89
N GLY A 96 -2.96 -2.57 10.22
CA GLY A 96 -3.35 -3.89 10.72
C GLY A 96 -4.86 -4.15 10.67
N SER A 97 -5.65 -3.29 10.00
CA SER A 97 -7.12 -3.40 9.92
C SER A 97 -7.67 -3.01 8.55
N ASP A 98 -8.79 -3.60 8.15
CA ASP A 98 -9.59 -3.20 6.98
C ASP A 98 -10.50 -1.98 7.25
N MET A 99 -10.47 -1.43 8.48
CA MET A 99 -11.26 -0.27 8.88
C MET A 99 -10.37 0.94 9.10
N CYS A 100 -10.81 2.10 8.59
CA CYS A 100 -10.17 3.38 8.88
C CYS A 100 -10.20 3.65 10.39
N PRO A 101 -9.14 4.23 10.98
CA PRO A 101 -9.11 4.62 12.39
C PRO A 101 -10.31 5.48 12.82
N THR A 102 -10.73 5.37 14.08
CA THR A 102 -11.85 6.17 14.63
C THR A 102 -11.51 7.65 14.80
N ARG A 103 -10.21 7.96 14.91
CA ARG A 103 -9.68 9.32 15.03
C ARG A 103 -9.71 10.00 13.67
N THR A 104 -10.19 11.24 13.60
CA THR A 104 -10.31 12.02 12.35
C THR A 104 -8.96 12.41 11.76
N HIS A 105 -7.94 12.61 12.61
CA HIS A 105 -6.58 12.91 12.19
C HIS A 105 -5.71 11.67 12.35
N TRP A 106 -5.56 10.93 11.26
CA TRP A 106 -4.66 9.79 11.16
C TRP A 106 -3.91 9.87 9.84
N SER A 107 -2.78 9.17 9.76
CA SER A 107 -2.06 9.00 8.50
C SER A 107 -1.27 7.70 8.53
N ILE A 108 -1.10 7.08 7.37
CA ILE A 108 -0.12 6.02 7.16
C ILE A 108 1.14 6.66 6.58
N THR A 109 2.26 6.55 7.28
CA THR A 109 3.51 7.18 6.89
C THR A 109 4.45 6.18 6.22
N PHE A 110 4.73 6.40 4.94
CA PHE A 110 5.85 5.77 4.25
C PHE A 110 7.15 6.48 4.60
N ARG A 111 8.11 5.71 5.13
CA ARG A 111 9.42 6.16 5.57
C ARG A 111 10.48 5.60 4.64
N PHE A 112 11.07 6.45 3.84
CA PHE A 112 12.07 6.07 2.85
C PHE A 112 13.45 6.01 3.45
N HIS A 113 14.15 4.92 3.16
CA HIS A 113 15.52 4.68 3.56
C HIS A 113 16.38 4.47 2.32
N GLY A 114 17.30 5.39 2.08
CA GLY A 114 18.33 5.25 1.07
C GLY A 114 19.39 4.26 1.55
N ASN A 115 19.37 3.06 0.99
CA ASN A 115 20.33 2.02 1.36
C ASN A 115 21.45 1.90 0.32
N ASN A 116 22.69 2.04 0.78
CA ASN A 116 23.84 1.32 0.22
C ASN A 116 24.03 -0.03 0.94
N LEU A 117 22.98 -0.55 1.61
CA LEU A 117 23.06 -1.82 2.29
C LEU A 117 23.24 -2.94 1.25
N PRO A 118 24.10 -3.94 1.51
CA PRO A 118 24.17 -5.12 0.66
C PRO A 118 22.77 -5.75 0.58
N ARG A 119 22.36 -6.18 -0.64
CA ARG A 119 21.05 -6.77 -0.95
C ARG A 119 20.45 -7.49 0.26
N SER A 120 19.27 -7.04 0.71
CA SER A 120 18.55 -7.74 1.77
C SER A 120 18.40 -9.20 1.38
N ILE A 121 18.93 -10.10 2.22
CA ILE A 121 18.91 -11.54 2.02
C ILE A 121 17.45 -12.06 1.99
N LEU A 122 16.51 -11.27 2.53
CA LEU A 122 15.09 -11.59 2.62
C LEU A 122 14.24 -11.03 1.46
N GLY A 123 14.82 -10.26 0.55
CA GLY A 123 14.11 -9.81 -0.67
C GLY A 123 12.91 -8.87 -0.44
N THR A 124 12.62 -8.47 0.81
CA THR A 124 11.47 -7.63 1.14
C THR A 124 11.92 -6.20 1.40
N ALA A 125 11.43 -5.28 0.59
CA ALA A 125 11.79 -3.86 0.69
C ALA A 125 10.92 -3.11 1.70
N PHE A 126 9.84 -3.74 2.19
CA PHE A 126 8.90 -3.14 3.14
C PHE A 126 9.03 -3.79 4.51
N ASN A 127 9.14 -2.96 5.56
CA ASN A 127 8.89 -3.39 6.93
C ASN A 127 7.64 -2.66 7.44
N PHE A 128 6.66 -3.42 7.91
CA PHE A 128 5.39 -2.88 8.38
C PHE A 128 5.44 -2.63 9.88
N HIS A 129 4.95 -1.47 10.29
CA HIS A 129 4.85 -1.06 11.69
C HIS A 129 3.42 -0.63 11.96
N THR A 130 2.50 -1.59 11.93
CA THR A 130 1.05 -1.39 12.02
C THR A 130 0.62 -0.61 13.26
N CYS A 131 1.22 -0.90 14.42
CA CYS A 131 1.01 -0.16 15.68
C CYS A 131 1.31 1.35 15.56
N PHE A 132 2.19 1.74 14.64
CA PHE A 132 2.64 3.11 14.44
C PHE A 132 2.12 3.74 13.14
N TYR A 133 1.25 3.04 12.41
CA TYR A 133 0.75 3.50 11.11
C TYR A 133 1.90 3.86 10.17
N ALA A 134 2.95 3.04 10.13
CA ALA A 134 4.16 3.34 9.38
C ALA A 134 4.63 2.14 8.56
N ILE A 135 5.19 2.43 7.39
CA ILE A 135 5.78 1.45 6.48
C ILE A 135 7.17 1.96 6.12
N ASN A 136 8.22 1.22 6.50
CA ASN A 136 9.56 1.54 6.05
C ASN A 136 9.77 0.96 4.65
N VAL A 137 10.35 1.76 3.77
CA VAL A 137 10.61 1.42 2.37
C VAL A 137 12.11 1.59 2.11
N PHE A 138 12.77 0.53 1.69
CA PHE A 138 14.21 0.51 1.42
C PHE A 138 14.50 0.51 -0.07
N PHE A 139 15.19 1.55 -0.56
CA PHE A 139 15.58 1.63 -1.98
C PHE A 139 16.86 0.86 -2.25
N ASP A 140 16.75 -0.44 -2.47
CA ASP A 140 17.83 -1.23 -3.06
C ASP A 140 17.87 -1.10 -4.60
N HIS A 141 18.91 -1.64 -5.23
CA HIS A 141 19.06 -1.57 -6.69
C HIS A 141 17.88 -2.21 -7.44
N THR A 142 17.35 -3.33 -6.94
CA THR A 142 16.20 -4.01 -7.57
C THR A 142 14.98 -3.11 -7.59
N MET A 143 14.68 -2.46 -6.47
CA MET A 143 13.56 -1.52 -6.36
C MET A 143 13.78 -0.28 -7.22
N GLN A 144 15.01 0.24 -7.26
CA GLN A 144 15.37 1.38 -8.12
C GLN A 144 15.12 1.05 -9.60
N ASP A 145 15.54 -0.13 -10.05
CA ASP A 145 15.31 -0.60 -11.42
C ASP A 145 13.80 -0.66 -11.74
N ILE A 146 13.00 -1.27 -10.85
CA ILE A 146 11.53 -1.37 -11.00
C ILE A 146 10.87 0.02 -11.07
N LEU A 147 11.35 1.00 -10.30
CA LEU A 147 10.81 2.37 -10.30
C LEU A 147 11.09 3.12 -11.62
N LEU A 148 12.23 2.82 -12.26
CA LEU A 148 12.67 3.44 -13.51
C LEU A 148 12.02 2.83 -14.75
N GLU A 149 11.42 1.64 -14.63
CA GLU A 149 10.71 1.01 -15.75
C GLU A 149 9.58 1.90 -16.28
N LEU A 150 9.64 2.24 -17.56
CA LEU A 150 8.55 2.96 -18.22
C LEU A 150 7.34 2.01 -18.36
N PRO A 151 6.11 2.51 -18.11
CA PRO A 151 4.92 1.73 -18.46
C PRO A 151 4.97 1.45 -19.97
N GLY A 152 4.78 0.19 -20.36
CA GLY A 152 4.76 -0.19 -21.78
C GLY A 152 3.65 0.53 -22.54
N GLU A 153 3.83 0.71 -23.85
CA GLU A 153 2.89 1.40 -24.75
C GLU A 153 1.50 0.74 -24.85
N ASP A 154 1.29 -0.43 -24.22
CA ASP A 154 0.03 -1.19 -24.25
C ASP A 154 -0.89 -0.78 -23.07
N ASP A 155 -1.63 0.31 -23.31
CA ASP A 155 -2.83 0.85 -22.65
C ASP A 155 -3.46 0.06 -21.48
N GLY A 156 -2.90 0.19 -20.27
CA GLY A 156 -3.64 -0.10 -19.03
C GLY A 156 -3.35 -1.44 -18.34
N ARG A 157 -2.27 -2.12 -18.72
CA ARG A 157 -1.77 -3.28 -17.96
C ARG A 157 -0.97 -2.83 -16.74
N ALA A 158 -1.21 -3.48 -15.61
CA ALA A 158 -0.43 -3.29 -14.39
C ALA A 158 1.08 -3.44 -14.69
N THR A 159 1.93 -2.58 -14.16
CA THR A 159 3.39 -2.66 -14.40
C THR A 159 4.06 -3.63 -13.44
N ASN A 160 5.36 -3.91 -13.62
CA ASN A 160 6.11 -4.71 -12.64
C ASN A 160 6.11 -4.05 -11.26
N PHE A 161 6.15 -2.71 -11.18
CA PHE A 161 5.92 -2.02 -9.91
C PHE A 161 4.58 -2.39 -9.27
N ASP A 162 3.49 -2.42 -10.04
CA ASP A 162 2.16 -2.72 -9.51
C ASP A 162 2.08 -4.15 -9.00
N ALA A 163 2.64 -5.10 -9.76
CA ALA A 163 2.73 -6.49 -9.33
C ALA A 163 3.56 -6.61 -8.05
N TRP A 164 4.78 -6.07 -8.06
CA TRP A 164 5.71 -6.12 -6.95
C TRP A 164 5.16 -5.47 -5.67
N VAL A 165 4.55 -4.29 -5.77
CA VAL A 165 4.02 -3.59 -4.59
C VAL A 165 2.80 -4.32 -4.03
N HIS A 166 1.97 -4.88 -4.91
CA HIS A 166 0.83 -5.71 -4.52
C HIS A 166 1.29 -6.93 -3.73
N SER A 167 2.33 -7.61 -4.21
CA SER A 167 3.00 -8.72 -3.54
C SER A 167 3.45 -8.37 -2.12
N GLN A 168 4.04 -7.19 -1.92
CA GLN A 168 4.47 -6.76 -0.59
C GLN A 168 3.28 -6.62 0.38
N PHE A 169 2.12 -6.12 -0.10
CA PHE A 169 0.95 -5.92 0.74
C PHE A 169 0.15 -7.21 1.02
N LEU A 170 0.12 -8.15 0.06
CA LEU A 170 -0.46 -9.48 0.26
C LEU A 170 0.34 -10.27 1.30
N ASN A 171 1.67 -10.24 1.19
CA ASN A 171 2.58 -10.98 2.05
C ASN A 171 3.03 -10.19 3.30
N ARG A 172 2.22 -9.25 3.78
CA ARG A 172 2.60 -8.37 4.90
C ARG A 172 2.95 -9.13 6.18
N GLU A 173 2.32 -10.27 6.44
CA GLU A 173 2.59 -11.10 7.63
C GLU A 173 3.99 -11.72 7.62
N LEU A 174 4.60 -11.89 6.44
CA LEU A 174 5.99 -12.34 6.31
C LEU A 174 7.00 -11.19 6.58
N ASN A 175 6.51 -9.97 6.69
CA ASN A 175 7.28 -8.72 6.79
C ASN A 175 7.01 -7.94 8.08
N ASP A 176 6.19 -8.48 8.97
CA ASP A 176 5.99 -7.97 10.33
C ASP A 176 7.18 -8.44 11.19
N ILE A 177 8.03 -7.50 11.60
CA ILE A 177 9.20 -7.71 12.48
C ILE A 177 9.00 -6.95 13.79
#